data_AF-A0A2W6NFQ1-F1
#
_entry.id   AF-A0A2W6NFQ1-F1
#
_cell.length_a   1.000
_cell.length_b   1.000
_cell.length_c   1.000
_cell.angle_alpha   90.00
_cell.angle_beta   90.00
_cell.angle_gamma   90.00
#
_symmetry.space_group_name_H-M   'P 1'
#
loop_
_entity.id
_entity.type
_entity.pdbx_description
1 polymer ?
#
loop_
_entity_poly.entity_id
_entity_poly.type
_entity_poly.pdbx_seq_one_letter_code
_entity_poly.pdbx_strand_id
1 'polypeptide(L)'
;MARASKSKIPVLLYRYEGPARNIGFTFSPLYMNEDTPEVRQEDMLFIYDEDFEHIRPAISGVFPLTDPWSGEIHASFDPCWDNPIVKGTWDTIIADLKQVNSADPDMQAFLDKLIVWIRKVLDHADGIEVTGNL
;
A
#
# COMPACT_ATOMS: atom_id res chain seq x y z
N MET A 1 34.51 -11.42 2.46
CA MET A 1 33.30 -11.20 1.63
C MET A 1 32.17 -10.82 2.56
N ALA A 2 31.74 -9.56 2.55
CA ALA A 2 30.55 -9.15 3.29
C ALA A 2 29.33 -9.78 2.60
N ARG A 3 28.49 -10.49 3.37
CA ARG A 3 27.16 -10.91 2.87
C ARG A 3 26.45 -9.62 2.44
N ALA A 4 26.14 -9.50 1.15
CA ALA A 4 25.17 -8.52 0.70
C ALA A 4 23.90 -8.74 1.53
N SER A 5 23.48 -7.72 2.27
CA SER A 5 22.17 -7.72 2.90
C SER A 5 21.16 -7.95 1.77
N LYS A 6 20.43 -9.05 1.80
CA LYS A 6 19.36 -9.27 0.82
C LYS A 6 18.38 -8.11 1.00
N SER A 7 18.13 -7.34 -0.05
CA SER A 7 17.04 -6.36 -0.05
C SER A 7 15.75 -7.08 0.40
N LYS A 8 14.93 -6.38 1.17
CA LYS A 8 13.68 -6.89 1.72
C LYS A 8 12.69 -5.75 1.74
N ILE A 9 11.43 -6.08 1.50
CA ILE A 9 10.31 -5.15 1.63
C ILE A 9 10.23 -4.69 3.09
N PRO A 10 10.30 -3.37 3.38
CA PRO A 10 10.03 -2.82 4.69
C PRO A 10 8.63 -3.19 5.17
N VAL A 11 8.51 -3.54 6.44
CA VAL A 11 7.22 -3.87 7.06
C VAL A 11 6.77 -2.70 7.92
N LEU A 12 5.55 -2.24 7.72
CA LEU A 12 4.88 -1.30 8.62
C LEU A 12 3.98 -2.10 9.57
N LEU A 13 4.25 -1.98 10.86
CA LEU A 13 3.58 -2.70 11.94
C LEU A 13 2.75 -1.75 12.79
N TYR A 14 1.59 -2.23 13.24
CA TYR A 14 0.82 -1.65 14.32
C TYR A 14 0.68 -2.63 15.50
N ARG A 15 -0.04 -3.74 15.34
CA ARG A 15 -0.30 -4.73 16.41
C ARG A 15 0.03 -6.16 16.05
N TYR A 16 0.45 -6.44 14.81
CA TYR A 16 0.78 -7.81 14.41
C TYR A 16 1.94 -8.39 15.24
N GLU A 17 1.67 -9.49 15.96
CA GLU A 17 2.64 -10.21 16.80
C GLU A 17 2.99 -11.61 16.28
N GLY A 18 2.44 -12.01 15.12
CA GLY A 18 2.62 -13.36 14.57
C GLY A 18 3.94 -13.58 13.82
N PRO A 19 4.10 -14.76 13.16
CA PRO A 19 5.32 -15.10 12.43
C PRO A 19 5.58 -14.21 11.20
N ALA A 20 6.86 -13.98 10.90
CA ALA A 20 7.24 -13.33 9.65
C ALA A 20 6.76 -14.12 8.42
N ARG A 21 6.34 -13.41 7.35
CA ARG A 21 5.79 -13.96 6.08
C ARG A 21 4.36 -14.51 6.18
N ASN A 22 3.56 -13.95 7.07
CA ASN A 22 2.13 -14.22 7.11
C ASN A 22 1.36 -13.45 6.02
N ILE A 23 0.04 -13.64 6.00
CA ILE A 23 -0.90 -12.97 5.09
C ILE A 23 -0.84 -11.44 5.28
N GLY A 24 -0.86 -10.71 4.17
CA GLY A 24 -0.90 -9.26 4.14
C GLY A 24 -0.86 -8.69 2.73
N PHE A 25 -0.58 -7.39 2.65
CA PHE A 25 -0.65 -6.61 1.44
C PHE A 25 0.66 -5.88 1.19
N THR A 26 1.11 -5.94 -0.06
CA THR A 26 2.25 -5.17 -0.55
C THR A 26 1.74 -3.93 -1.27
N PHE A 27 2.30 -2.78 -0.91
CA PHE A 27 2.12 -1.53 -1.60
C PHE A 27 3.37 -1.29 -2.44
N SER A 28 3.20 -1.19 -3.76
CA SER A 28 4.27 -1.03 -4.72
C SER A 28 4.08 0.27 -5.51
N PRO A 29 5.13 1.08 -5.73
CA PRO A 29 5.08 2.17 -6.71
C PRO A 29 4.52 1.69 -8.06
N LEU A 30 3.47 2.35 -8.52
CA LEU A 30 2.86 2.09 -9.82
C LEU A 30 3.48 3.01 -10.86
N TYR A 31 3.96 2.43 -11.96
CA TYR A 31 4.47 3.18 -13.10
C TYR A 31 3.76 2.70 -14.36
N MET A 32 3.21 3.64 -15.13
CA MET A 32 2.44 3.31 -16.34
C MET A 32 3.32 3.26 -17.59
N ASN A 33 4.56 3.72 -17.51
CA ASN A 33 5.51 3.74 -18.61
C ASN A 33 6.40 2.48 -18.59
N GLU A 34 6.55 1.82 -19.73
CA GLU A 34 7.35 0.60 -19.91
C GLU A 34 8.87 0.80 -19.71
N ASP A 35 9.35 2.04 -19.82
CA ASP A 35 10.77 2.39 -19.64
C ASP A 35 11.20 2.53 -18.17
N THR A 36 10.31 2.21 -17.22
CA THR A 36 10.59 2.43 -15.80
C THR A 36 11.42 1.29 -15.23
N PRO A 37 12.49 1.57 -14.45
CA PRO A 37 13.28 0.52 -13.80
C PRO A 37 12.43 -0.37 -12.89
N GLU A 38 12.86 -1.62 -12.75
CA GLU A 38 12.27 -2.60 -11.84
C GLU A 38 12.08 -2.01 -10.43
N VAL A 39 10.86 -2.15 -9.89
CA VAL A 39 10.53 -1.66 -8.55
C VAL A 39 11.38 -2.41 -7.53
N ARG A 40 12.22 -1.66 -6.80
CA ARG A 40 13.09 -2.24 -5.79
C ARG A 40 12.30 -2.54 -4.52
N GLN A 41 12.63 -3.64 -3.85
CA GLN A 41 11.92 -4.04 -2.63
C GLN A 41 11.98 -2.98 -1.52
N GLU A 42 13.07 -2.22 -1.44
CA GLU A 42 13.19 -1.11 -0.48
C GLU A 42 12.22 0.06 -0.72
N ASP A 43 11.67 0.18 -1.93
CA ASP A 43 10.71 1.22 -2.31
C ASP A 43 9.26 0.75 -2.12
N MET A 44 9.04 -0.52 -1.78
CA MET A 44 7.74 -1.10 -1.44
C MET A 44 7.43 -0.95 0.06
N LEU A 45 6.21 -1.31 0.45
CA LEU A 45 5.80 -1.42 1.85
C LEU A 45 4.91 -2.65 2.03
N PHE A 46 5.14 -3.41 3.10
CA PHE A 46 4.29 -4.54 3.45
C PHE A 46 3.53 -4.24 4.75
N ILE A 47 2.24 -4.58 4.76
CA ILE A 47 1.35 -4.47 5.92
C ILE A 47 0.65 -5.81 6.12
N TYR A 48 0.71 -6.38 7.32
CA TYR A 48 -0.01 -7.61 7.64
C TYR A 48 -1.52 -7.40 7.58
N ASP A 49 -2.27 -8.43 7.24
CA ASP A 49 -3.75 -8.35 7.10
C ASP A 49 -4.43 -7.79 8.36
N GLU A 50 -3.99 -8.22 9.55
CA GLU A 50 -4.48 -7.70 10.84
C GLU A 50 -4.33 -6.18 10.99
N ASP A 51 -3.19 -5.63 10.55
CA ASP A 51 -2.94 -4.18 10.58
C ASP A 51 -3.63 -3.47 9.41
N PHE A 52 -3.78 -4.17 8.27
CA PHE A 52 -4.45 -3.67 7.07
C PHE A 52 -5.95 -3.46 7.28
N GLU A 53 -6.60 -4.27 8.12
CA GLU A 53 -8.02 -4.10 8.48
C GLU A 53 -8.35 -2.67 8.93
N HIS A 54 -7.40 -1.98 9.55
CA HIS A 54 -7.59 -0.60 10.00
C HIS A 54 -7.57 0.45 8.88
N ILE A 55 -7.04 0.12 7.70
CA ILE A 55 -6.94 1.01 6.54
C ILE A 55 -7.80 0.53 5.36
N ARG A 56 -8.25 -0.73 5.39
CA ARG A 56 -9.12 -1.33 4.37
C ARG A 56 -10.33 -0.46 4.03
N PRO A 57 -11.06 0.16 4.99
CA PRO A 57 -12.20 1.01 4.66
C PRO A 57 -11.84 2.19 3.74
N ALA A 58 -10.70 2.83 3.94
CA ALA A 58 -10.24 3.96 3.11
C ALA A 58 -9.87 3.50 1.70
N ILE A 59 -9.22 2.33 1.57
CA ILE A 59 -8.82 1.76 0.27
C ILE A 59 -10.06 1.25 -0.48
N SER A 60 -10.93 0.46 0.16
CA SER A 60 -12.14 -0.06 -0.47
C SER A 60 -13.13 1.04 -0.82
N GLY A 61 -13.13 2.17 -0.10
CA GLY A 61 -14.06 3.28 -0.29
C GLY A 61 -13.90 4.03 -1.61
N VAL A 62 -12.75 3.90 -2.30
CA VAL A 62 -12.53 4.56 -3.59
C VAL A 62 -12.96 3.72 -4.79
N PHE A 63 -13.36 2.46 -4.59
CA PHE A 63 -13.90 1.63 -5.65
C PHE A 63 -15.35 2.00 -5.97
N PRO A 64 -15.80 1.89 -7.23
CA PRO A 64 -15.11 1.26 -8.37
C PRO A 64 -13.99 2.12 -8.96
N LEU A 65 -12.95 1.46 -9.49
CA LEU A 65 -11.81 2.10 -10.17
C LEU A 65 -11.64 1.52 -11.58
N THR A 66 -11.09 2.33 -12.49
CA THR A 66 -10.69 1.87 -13.82
C THR A 66 -9.22 1.48 -13.79
N ASP A 67 -8.93 0.25 -14.20
CA ASP A 67 -7.57 -0.24 -14.39
C ASP A 67 -6.83 0.63 -15.41
N PRO A 68 -5.66 1.17 -15.07
CA PRO A 68 -4.96 2.15 -15.92
C PRO A 68 -4.37 1.52 -17.20
N TRP A 69 -4.20 0.20 -17.25
CA TRP A 69 -3.61 -0.49 -18.40
C TRP A 69 -4.66 -1.11 -19.32
N SER A 70 -5.65 -1.80 -18.75
CA SER A 70 -6.68 -2.52 -19.50
C SER A 70 -7.94 -1.69 -19.76
N GLY A 71 -8.18 -0.66 -18.95
CA GLY A 71 -9.43 0.11 -18.95
C GLY A 71 -10.61 -0.64 -18.33
N GLU A 72 -10.39 -1.82 -17.75
CA GLU A 72 -11.43 -2.59 -17.04
C GLU A 72 -11.90 -1.84 -15.78
N ILE A 73 -13.17 -2.01 -15.41
CA ILE A 73 -13.70 -1.45 -14.17
C ILE A 73 -13.58 -2.51 -13.07
N HIS A 74 -12.73 -2.28 -12.09
CA HIS A 74 -12.66 -3.06 -10.86
C HIS A 74 -13.76 -2.55 -9.91
N ALA A 75 -14.78 -3.38 -9.69
CA ALA A 75 -15.96 -3.01 -8.90
C ALA A 75 -15.67 -2.88 -7.40
N SER A 76 -14.65 -3.58 -6.91
CA SER A 76 -14.26 -3.66 -5.50
C SER A 76 -12.78 -4.01 -5.37
N PHE A 77 -12.21 -3.72 -4.20
CA PHE A 77 -10.89 -4.18 -3.82
C PHE A 77 -10.82 -5.72 -3.84
N ASP A 78 -9.86 -6.28 -4.56
CA ASP A 78 -9.64 -7.73 -4.67
C ASP A 78 -8.40 -8.13 -3.85
N PRO A 79 -8.56 -8.87 -2.74
CA PRO A 79 -7.43 -9.20 -1.90
C PRO A 79 -6.55 -10.35 -2.44
N CYS A 80 -6.95 -11.02 -3.53
CA CYS A 80 -6.18 -12.09 -4.18
C CYS A 80 -5.36 -11.60 -5.38
N TRP A 81 -5.58 -10.36 -5.83
CA TRP A 81 -5.01 -9.83 -7.07
C TRP A 81 -4.44 -8.42 -6.90
N ASP A 82 -3.94 -7.87 -8.01
CA ASP A 82 -3.40 -6.52 -8.09
C ASP A 82 -4.52 -5.48 -8.13
N ASN A 83 -4.35 -4.42 -7.33
CA ASN A 83 -5.26 -3.29 -7.26
C ASN A 83 -4.48 -2.01 -7.61
N PRO A 84 -4.33 -1.68 -8.90
CA PRO A 84 -3.65 -0.45 -9.29
C PRO A 84 -4.51 0.77 -8.95
N ILE A 85 -3.97 1.67 -8.13
CA ILE A 85 -4.63 2.91 -7.74
C ILE A 85 -3.79 4.09 -8.20
N VAL A 86 -4.34 4.87 -9.13
CA VAL A 86 -3.67 6.03 -9.72
C VAL A 86 -3.47 7.17 -8.71
N LYS A 87 -2.43 7.98 -8.90
CA LYS A 87 -2.02 9.05 -7.99
C LYS A 87 -3.15 9.99 -7.55
N GLY A 88 -4.03 10.36 -8.48
CA GLY A 88 -5.16 11.27 -8.20
C GLY A 88 -6.17 10.69 -7.20
N THR A 89 -6.27 9.37 -7.07
CA THR A 89 -7.21 8.71 -6.14
C THR A 89 -6.67 8.68 -4.71
N TRP A 90 -5.33 8.69 -4.54
CA TRP A 90 -4.70 8.60 -3.22
C TRP A 90 -4.94 9.82 -2.33
N ASP A 91 -5.27 10.98 -2.88
CA ASP A 91 -5.65 12.14 -2.08
C ASP A 91 -6.92 11.88 -1.26
N THR A 92 -7.90 11.17 -1.85
CA THR A 92 -9.12 10.74 -1.15
C THR A 92 -8.79 9.72 -0.07
N ILE A 93 -7.97 8.70 -0.38
CA ILE A 93 -7.55 7.68 0.58
C ILE A 93 -6.82 8.34 1.77
N ILE A 94 -5.88 9.27 1.51
CA ILE A 94 -5.17 9.99 2.57
C ILE A 94 -6.14 10.83 3.41
N ALA A 95 -7.14 11.46 2.81
CA ALA A 95 -8.15 12.21 3.55
C ALA A 95 -8.94 11.31 4.50
N ASP A 96 -9.35 10.14 4.04
CA ASP A 96 -10.08 9.15 4.86
C ASP A 96 -9.20 8.57 5.97
N LEU A 97 -7.93 8.24 5.68
CA LEU A 97 -6.97 7.79 6.69
C LEU A 97 -6.77 8.83 7.81
N LYS A 98 -6.78 10.12 7.48
CA LYS A 98 -6.69 11.21 8.48
C LYS A 98 -7.94 11.36 9.33
N GLN A 99 -9.09 10.84 8.88
CA GLN A 99 -10.33 10.86 9.64
C GLN A 99 -10.47 9.69 10.61
N VAL A 100 -9.57 8.70 10.54
CA VAL A 100 -9.53 7.59 11.50
C VAL A 100 -9.15 8.14 12.87
N ASN A 101 -10.18 8.46 13.67
CA ASN A 101 -10.02 8.98 15.01
C ASN A 101 -9.70 7.83 15.97
N SER A 102 -8.43 7.70 16.35
CA SER A 102 -7.99 6.72 17.33
C SER A 102 -7.49 7.41 18.60
N ALA A 103 -8.00 6.98 19.75
CA ALA A 103 -7.42 7.35 21.05
C ALA A 103 -6.10 6.61 21.33
N ASP A 104 -5.75 5.63 20.50
CA ASP A 104 -4.49 4.88 20.56
C ASP A 104 -3.37 5.64 19.83
N PRO A 105 -2.32 6.11 20.54
CA PRO A 105 -1.18 6.79 19.93
C PRO A 105 -0.40 5.93 18.93
N ASP A 106 -0.34 4.61 19.13
CA ASP A 106 0.40 3.71 18.24
C ASP A 106 -0.32 3.57 16.89
N MET A 107 -1.65 3.58 16.92
CA MET A 107 -2.47 3.61 15.70
C MET A 107 -2.24 4.91 14.92
N GLN A 108 -2.21 6.05 15.61
CA GLN A 108 -1.94 7.33 14.95
C GLN A 108 -0.54 7.33 14.33
N ALA A 109 0.47 6.82 15.04
CA ALA A 109 1.83 6.72 14.52
C ALA A 109 1.92 5.78 13.30
N PHE A 110 1.15 4.69 13.27
CA PHE A 110 1.04 3.79 12.12
C PHE A 110 0.46 4.52 10.90
N LEU A 111 -0.68 5.20 11.06
CA LEU A 111 -1.31 5.97 9.99
C LEU A 111 -0.41 7.09 9.47
N ASP A 112 0.24 7.84 10.36
CA ASP A 112 1.12 8.95 9.97
C ASP A 112 2.31 8.44 9.14
N LYS A 113 2.92 7.32 9.55
CA LYS A 113 4.01 6.68 8.78
C LYS A 113 3.53 6.21 7.42
N LEU A 114 2.35 5.60 7.34
CA LEU A 114 1.75 5.18 6.08
C LEU A 114 1.53 6.37 5.15
N ILE A 115 0.92 7.46 5.65
CA ILE A 115 0.64 8.67 4.87
C ILE A 115 1.94 9.31 4.36
N VAL A 116 2.98 9.36 5.20
CA VAL A 116 4.30 9.88 4.80
C VAL A 116 4.90 9.01 3.70
N TRP A 117 4.82 7.69 3.82
CA TRP A 117 5.31 6.77 2.79
C TRP A 117 4.54 6.94 1.48
N ILE A 118 3.20 6.97 1.52
CA ILE A 118 2.34 7.18 0.33
C ILE A 118 2.76 8.47 -0.38
N ARG A 119 2.86 9.59 0.34
CA ARG A 119 3.24 10.88 -0.26
C ARG A 119 4.61 10.82 -0.94
N LYS A 120 5.59 10.22 -0.28
CA LYS A 120 6.94 10.05 -0.82
C LYS A 120 6.95 9.21 -2.09
N VAL A 121 6.17 8.13 -2.16
CA VAL A 121 6.04 7.30 -3.37
C VAL A 121 5.40 8.10 -4.50
N LEU A 122 4.30 8.80 -4.20
CA LEU A 122 3.57 9.59 -5.19
C LEU A 122 4.35 10.81 -5.71
N ASP A 123 5.43 11.25 -5.05
CA ASP A 123 6.30 12.31 -5.59
C ASP A 123 6.96 11.90 -6.92
N HIS A 124 7.09 10.60 -7.20
CA HIS A 124 7.79 10.08 -8.37
C HIS A 124 7.07 8.95 -9.12
N ALA A 125 6.04 8.34 -8.53
CA ALA A 125 5.22 7.29 -9.17
C ALA A 125 3.88 7.82 -9.72
N ASP A 126 3.30 7.09 -10.68
CA ASP A 126 2.01 7.38 -11.29
C ASP A 126 0.83 6.93 -10.41
N GLY A 127 1.12 6.17 -9.36
CA GLY A 127 0.18 5.70 -8.35
C GLY A 127 0.84 4.70 -7.41
N ILE A 128 0.03 3.83 -6.82
CA ILE A 128 0.50 2.71 -5.99
C ILE A 128 -0.42 1.52 -6.29
N GLU A 129 0.17 0.36 -6.51
CA GLU A 129 -0.49 -0.92 -6.63
C GLU A 129 -0.54 -1.61 -5.27
N VAL A 130 -1.72 -2.10 -4.89
CA VAL A 130 -1.91 -2.88 -3.66
C VAL A 130 -2.18 -4.34 -4.04
N THR A 131 -1.27 -5.23 -3.67
CA THR A 131 -1.35 -6.67 -3.99
C THR A 131 -1.42 -7.47 -2.70
N GLY A 132 -2.46 -8.28 -2.54
CA GLY A 132 -2.55 -9.24 -1.44
C GLY A 132 -1.85 -10.56 -1.77
N ASN A 133 -1.51 -11.32 -0.73
CA ASN A 133 -0.92 -12.66 -0.87
C ASN A 133 -1.85 -13.78 -0.35
N LEU A 134 -3.17 -13.54 -0.40
CA LEU A 134 -4.23 -14.46 0.03
C LEU A 134 -4.43 -15.65 -0.91
#